data_AF-C9LEA1-F1
#
_entry.id   AF-C9LEA1-F1
#
_cell.length_a   1.000
_cell.length_b   1.000
_cell.length_c   1.000
_cell.angle_alpha   90.00
_cell.angle_beta   90.00
_cell.angle_gamma   90.00
#
_symmetry.space_group_name_H-M   'P 1'
#
loop_
_entity.id
_entity.type
_entity.pdbx_description
1 polymer ?
#
loop_
_entity_poly.entity_id
_entity_poly.type
_entity_poly.pdbx_seq_one_letter_code
_entity_poly.pdbx_strand_id
1 'polypeptide(L)'
;MILSRQLVNNNEGGKTMKEKLNAFIEDFKKEALLDVIKIELTANPMVGITQSKVGGHFYLPKSACIPTNDKGEQLMFLAQINCEELPENAIYPKKGIVQFWIFGGDYDMGNDYENPCSDINKRVLYYPTIEDHFSE
;
A
#
# COMPACT_ATOMS: atom_id res chain seq x y z
N MET A 1 24.32 14.23 -73.26
CA MET A 1 23.30 15.15 -72.72
C MET A 1 22.72 14.47 -71.49
N ILE A 2 22.84 15.12 -70.34
CA ILE A 2 22.52 14.59 -69.01
C ILE A 2 21.00 14.60 -68.81
N LEU A 3 20.43 13.50 -68.33
CA LEU A 3 19.14 13.51 -67.64
C LEU A 3 19.25 12.62 -66.40
N SER A 4 19.60 13.28 -65.30
CA SER A 4 19.60 12.75 -63.95
C SER A 4 18.19 12.29 -63.59
N ARG A 5 18.07 11.04 -63.12
CA ARG A 5 16.87 10.55 -62.45
C ARG A 5 17.25 10.32 -60.98
N GLN A 6 16.95 11.30 -60.13
CA GLN A 6 16.81 11.04 -58.70
C GLN A 6 15.47 10.34 -58.49
N LEU A 7 15.50 9.15 -57.89
CA LEU A 7 14.33 8.56 -57.24
C LEU A 7 14.71 8.23 -55.80
N VAL A 8 14.38 9.21 -54.95
CA VAL A 8 13.90 9.16 -53.56
C VAL A 8 14.13 7.82 -52.84
N ASN A 9 15.03 7.86 -51.85
CA ASN A 9 15.07 6.89 -50.75
C ASN A 9 13.83 7.06 -49.87
N ASN A 10 12.78 6.28 -50.13
CA ASN A 10 11.73 6.05 -49.14
C ASN A 10 12.20 4.96 -48.18
N ASN A 11 13.02 5.36 -47.20
CA ASN A 11 13.32 4.53 -46.05
C ASN A 11 12.54 5.11 -44.85
N GLU A 12 11.21 4.95 -44.87
CA GLU A 12 10.43 5.03 -43.64
C GLU A 12 10.74 3.75 -42.85
N GLY A 13 11.86 3.78 -42.13
CA GLY A 13 12.24 2.76 -41.17
C GLY A 13 11.21 2.72 -40.05
N GLY A 14 10.14 1.95 -40.27
CA GLY A 14 9.13 1.71 -39.26
C GLY A 14 9.78 1.12 -38.01
N LYS A 15 9.57 1.79 -36.87
CA LYS A 15 10.09 1.33 -35.58
C LYS A 15 9.77 -0.15 -35.37
N THR A 16 10.77 -0.93 -35.01
CA THR A 16 10.62 -2.35 -34.69
C THR A 16 9.64 -2.52 -33.52
N MET A 17 9.01 -3.70 -33.40
CA MET A 17 8.08 -3.98 -32.29
C MET A 17 8.75 -3.77 -30.92
N LYS A 18 10.07 -4.04 -30.83
CA LYS A 18 10.87 -3.81 -29.63
C LYS A 18 11.01 -2.32 -29.30
N GLU A 19 11.21 -1.47 -30.30
CA GLU A 19 11.28 -0.02 -30.12
C GLU A 19 9.94 0.59 -29.73
N LYS A 20 8.84 0.08 -30.29
CA LYS A 20 7.48 0.48 -29.89
C LYS A 20 7.16 0.07 -28.45
N LEU A 21 7.53 -1.15 -28.06
CA LEU A 21 7.37 -1.65 -26.70
C LEU A 21 8.19 -0.83 -25.69
N ASN A 22 9.45 -0.53 -26.01
CA ASN A 22 10.29 0.28 -25.15
C ASN A 22 9.74 1.70 -25.01
N ALA A 23 9.29 2.33 -26.10
CA ALA A 23 8.67 3.65 -26.05
C ALA A 23 7.41 3.66 -25.17
N PHE A 24 6.55 2.64 -25.29
CA PHE A 24 5.38 2.48 -24.43
C PHE A 24 5.74 2.32 -22.96
N ILE A 25 6.74 1.49 -22.64
CA ILE A 25 7.20 1.32 -21.25
C ILE A 25 7.71 2.65 -20.68
N GLU A 26 8.48 3.42 -21.46
CA GLU A 26 9.01 4.70 -21.01
C GLU A 26 7.91 5.76 -20.83
N ASP A 27 6.90 5.79 -21.70
CA ASP A 27 5.77 6.72 -21.55
C ASP A 27 4.86 6.31 -20.39
N PHE A 28 4.60 5.00 -20.22
CA PHE A 28 3.87 4.48 -19.05
C PHE A 28 4.60 4.79 -17.74
N LYS A 29 5.93 4.64 -17.69
CA LYS A 29 6.71 5.01 -16.50
C LYS A 29 6.56 6.48 -16.15
N LYS A 30 6.57 7.39 -17.13
CA LYS A 30 6.41 8.83 -16.87
C LYS A 30 5.06 9.15 -16.23
N GLU A 31 4.00 8.48 -16.65
CA GLU A 31 2.65 8.66 -16.10
C GLU A 31 2.44 7.90 -14.79
N ALA A 32 3.17 6.82 -14.55
CA ALA A 32 3.05 5.95 -13.38
C ALA A 32 4.07 6.23 -12.25
N LEU A 33 4.83 7.33 -12.32
CA LEU A 33 5.73 7.79 -11.26
C LEU A 33 4.93 8.33 -10.06
N LEU A 34 4.34 7.42 -9.29
CA LEU A 34 3.83 7.70 -7.96
C LEU A 34 4.89 7.29 -6.94
N ASP A 35 5.04 8.11 -5.89
CA ASP A 35 5.86 7.72 -4.75
C ASP A 35 5.28 6.43 -4.15
N VAL A 36 6.15 5.45 -3.92
CA VAL A 36 5.79 4.17 -3.32
C VAL A 36 6.71 3.85 -2.17
N ILE A 37 6.16 3.20 -1.16
CA ILE A 37 6.92 2.62 -0.06
C ILE A 37 6.94 1.12 -0.27
N LYS A 38 8.12 0.56 -0.50
CA LYS A 38 8.30 -0.88 -0.58
C LYS A 38 8.38 -1.46 0.83
N ILE A 39 7.49 -2.40 1.16
CA ILE A 39 7.50 -3.13 2.43
C ILE A 39 8.09 -4.52 2.19
N GLU A 40 9.13 -4.86 2.94
CA GLU A 40 9.74 -6.20 2.95
C GLU A 40 9.50 -6.84 4.31
N LEU A 41 9.01 -8.08 4.32
CA LEU A 41 8.68 -8.80 5.55
C LEU A 41 9.79 -9.77 5.91
N THR A 42 10.19 -9.74 7.19
CA THR A 42 11.12 -10.71 7.77
C THR A 42 10.48 -11.32 9.01
N ALA A 43 10.55 -12.65 9.15
CA ALA A 43 10.07 -13.32 10.34
C ALA A 43 10.94 -12.94 11.55
N ASN A 44 10.37 -12.18 12.48
CA ASN A 44 11.00 -11.81 13.74
C ASN A 44 9.97 -11.97 14.87
N PRO A 45 10.19 -12.89 15.83
CA PRO A 45 9.26 -13.08 16.95
C PRO A 45 9.36 -11.97 18.02
N MET A 46 10.43 -11.17 18.00
CA MET A 46 10.67 -10.10 18.99
C MET A 46 10.49 -8.72 18.35
N VAL A 47 9.25 -8.35 18.07
CA VAL A 47 8.91 -7.03 17.52
C VAL A 47 8.13 -6.25 18.57
N GLY A 48 8.65 -5.09 18.98
CA GLY A 48 8.06 -4.27 20.04
C GLY A 48 6.63 -3.82 19.73
N ILE A 49 5.82 -3.55 20.76
CA ILE A 49 4.38 -3.23 20.63
C ILE A 49 4.10 -2.09 19.66
N THR A 50 4.97 -1.08 19.57
CA THR A 50 4.78 0.12 18.73
C THR A 50 5.42 0.02 17.35
N GLN A 51 6.16 -1.04 17.05
CA GLN A 51 6.87 -1.18 15.78
C GLN A 51 5.96 -1.65 14.63
N SER A 52 6.34 -1.36 13.40
CA SER A 52 5.64 -1.84 12.22
C SER A 52 5.67 -3.37 12.16
N LYS A 53 4.51 -4.00 11.95
CA LYS A 53 4.38 -5.46 11.92
C LYS A 53 3.10 -5.92 11.23
N VAL A 54 3.10 -7.19 10.83
CA VAL A 54 1.91 -7.92 10.37
C VAL A 54 1.61 -9.01 11.39
N GLY A 55 0.40 -9.02 11.94
CA GLY A 55 0.00 -9.90 13.04
C GLY A 55 0.75 -9.65 14.36
N GLY A 56 0.57 -10.56 15.32
CA GLY A 56 1.16 -10.46 16.66
C GLY A 56 0.42 -9.45 17.56
N HIS A 57 1.10 -8.97 18.61
CA HIS A 57 0.54 -7.98 19.53
C HIS A 57 0.55 -6.57 18.94
N PHE A 58 -0.57 -5.88 19.09
CA PHE A 58 -0.83 -4.55 18.56
C PHE A 58 -0.73 -3.48 19.65
N TYR A 59 -0.42 -2.26 19.24
CA TYR A 59 -0.50 -1.09 20.10
C TYR A 59 -1.97 -0.80 20.49
N LEU A 60 -2.27 -0.68 21.78
CA LEU A 60 -3.59 -0.29 22.27
C LEU A 60 -3.44 0.73 23.41
N PRO A 61 -3.78 2.01 23.19
CA PRO A 61 -3.81 2.99 24.27
C PRO A 61 -4.94 2.66 25.25
N LYS A 62 -4.74 2.98 26.53
CA LYS A 62 -5.75 2.68 27.59
C LYS A 62 -7.07 3.43 27.41
N SER A 63 -7.06 4.48 26.59
CA SER A 63 -8.23 5.28 26.21
C SER A 63 -9.05 4.66 25.07
N ALA A 64 -8.53 3.65 24.38
CA ALA A 64 -9.17 3.04 23.21
C ALA A 64 -9.70 1.63 23.51
N CYS A 65 -10.66 1.23 22.68
CA CYS A 65 -11.23 -0.12 22.67
C CYS A 65 -10.80 -0.85 21.40
N ILE A 66 -10.75 -2.18 21.47
CA ILE A 66 -10.55 -3.03 20.29
C ILE A 66 -11.76 -2.83 19.36
N PRO A 67 -11.56 -2.61 18.05
CA PRO A 67 -12.66 -2.37 17.15
C PRO A 67 -13.54 -3.62 16.96
N THR A 68 -14.84 -3.38 16.88
CA THR A 68 -15.88 -4.40 16.66
C THR A 68 -16.72 -4.08 15.43
N ASN A 69 -17.36 -5.10 14.87
CA ASN A 69 -18.38 -4.94 13.83
C ASN A 69 -19.72 -4.45 14.43
N ASP A 70 -20.73 -4.31 13.57
CA ASP A 70 -22.08 -3.86 13.94
C ASP A 70 -22.82 -4.81 14.91
N LYS A 71 -22.40 -6.08 14.97
CA LYS A 71 -22.89 -7.11 15.91
C LYS A 71 -22.11 -7.14 17.23
N GLY A 72 -21.09 -6.29 17.38
CA GLY A 72 -20.23 -6.27 18.55
C GLY A 72 -19.15 -7.36 18.56
N GLU A 73 -18.95 -8.07 17.44
CA GLU A 73 -17.91 -9.08 17.30
C GLU A 73 -16.56 -8.40 17.06
N GLN A 74 -15.53 -8.87 17.76
CA GLN A 74 -14.19 -8.30 17.68
C GLN A 74 -13.57 -8.48 16.29
N LEU A 75 -13.00 -7.41 15.75
CA LEU A 75 -12.16 -7.49 14.55
C LEU A 75 -10.78 -8.06 14.89
N MET A 76 -10.21 -8.78 13.93
CA MET A 76 -8.87 -9.32 13.99
C MET A 76 -7.85 -8.26 13.56
N PHE A 77 -6.79 -8.12 14.35
CA PHE A 77 -5.65 -7.29 14.01
C PHE A 77 -4.89 -7.88 12.80
N LEU A 78 -4.74 -7.10 11.74
CA LEU A 78 -4.00 -7.53 10.54
C LEU A 78 -2.56 -7.03 10.57
N ALA A 79 -2.38 -5.73 10.74
CA ALA A 79 -1.07 -5.10 10.69
C ALA A 79 -1.10 -3.71 11.34
N GLN A 80 0.08 -3.21 11.69
CA GLN A 80 0.27 -1.80 11.98
C GLN A 80 1.54 -1.28 11.33
N ILE A 81 1.54 0.03 11.10
CA ILE A 81 2.68 0.77 10.58
C ILE A 81 2.98 1.89 11.57
N ASN A 82 4.21 1.92 12.07
CA ASN A 82 4.74 3.07 12.77
C ASN A 82 5.24 4.07 11.72
N CYS A 83 4.56 5.21 11.60
CA CYS A 83 4.87 6.21 10.59
C CYS A 83 6.30 6.77 10.71
N GLU A 84 6.90 6.73 11.91
CA GLU A 84 8.27 7.19 12.15
C GLU A 84 9.33 6.22 11.61
N GLU A 85 8.96 4.97 11.32
CA GLU A 85 9.85 3.96 10.73
C GLU A 85 9.87 4.00 9.20
N LEU A 86 8.96 4.78 8.59
CA LEU A 86 8.88 4.90 7.15
C LEU A 86 9.96 5.86 6.62
N PRO A 87 10.47 5.64 5.38
CA PRO A 87 11.27 6.64 4.70
C PRO A 87 10.47 7.93 4.51
N GLU A 88 11.15 9.05 4.27
CA GLU A 88 10.46 10.32 4.02
C GLU A 88 9.48 10.17 2.84
N ASN A 89 8.21 10.47 3.11
CA ASN A 89 7.13 10.33 2.14
C ASN A 89 6.01 11.36 2.40
N ALA A 90 5.08 11.46 1.44
CA ALA A 90 3.86 12.28 1.52
C ALA A 90 2.57 11.43 1.60
N ILE A 91 2.71 10.11 1.78
CA ILE A 91 1.61 9.14 1.74
C ILE A 91 1.03 8.92 3.15
N TYR A 92 1.91 8.83 4.14
CA TYR A 92 1.58 8.63 5.54
C TYR A 92 1.86 9.88 6.37
N PRO A 93 1.20 10.04 7.53
CA PRO A 93 1.59 11.04 8.51
C PRO A 93 3.07 10.93 8.89
N LYS A 94 3.67 12.01 9.40
CA LYS A 94 5.09 11.99 9.82
C LYS A 94 5.35 11.22 11.12
N LYS A 95 4.30 10.97 11.92
CA LYS A 95 4.37 10.30 13.22
C LYS A 95 3.07 9.57 13.55
N GLY A 96 3.13 8.71 14.55
CA GLY A 96 1.99 7.94 15.03
C GLY A 96 1.91 6.54 14.43
N ILE A 97 0.84 5.83 14.78
CA ILE A 97 0.63 4.43 14.39
C ILE A 97 -0.67 4.31 13.61
N VAL A 98 -0.59 3.72 12.41
CA VAL A 98 -1.76 3.31 11.62
C VAL A 98 -1.96 1.82 11.81
N GLN A 99 -3.20 1.39 12.08
CA GLN A 99 -3.56 -0.02 12.24
C GLN A 99 -4.64 -0.43 11.27
N PHE A 100 -4.56 -1.68 10.81
CA PHE A 100 -5.50 -2.31 9.91
C PHE A 100 -6.17 -3.49 10.61
N TRP A 101 -7.49 -3.51 10.56
CA TRP A 101 -8.34 -4.49 11.22
C TRP A 101 -9.32 -5.09 10.23
N ILE A 102 -9.57 -6.39 10.32
CA ILE A 102 -10.47 -7.14 9.44
C ILE A 102 -11.29 -8.15 10.24
N PHE A 103 -12.49 -8.50 9.77
CA PHE A 103 -13.29 -9.53 10.40
C PHE A 103 -12.83 -10.92 9.93
N GLY A 104 -12.11 -11.63 10.80
CA GLY A 104 -11.62 -12.99 10.51
C GLY A 104 -12.65 -14.11 10.74
N GLY A 105 -13.87 -13.77 11.14
CA GLY A 105 -14.94 -14.75 11.42
C GLY A 105 -15.67 -15.26 10.16
N ASP A 106 -15.29 -14.79 8.98
CA ASP A 106 -15.89 -15.14 7.70
C ASP A 106 -14.82 -15.44 6.65
N TYR A 107 -15.16 -16.24 5.63
CA TYR A 107 -14.25 -16.64 4.55
C TYR A 107 -13.82 -15.45 3.68
N ASP A 108 -14.67 -14.43 3.57
CA ASP A 108 -14.39 -13.18 2.85
C ASP A 108 -13.52 -12.20 3.64
N MET A 109 -13.11 -12.54 4.87
CA MET A 109 -12.21 -11.72 5.70
C MET A 109 -12.71 -10.28 5.89
N GLY A 110 -14.04 -10.13 6.02
CA GLY A 110 -14.70 -8.84 6.17
C GLY A 110 -14.78 -7.98 4.91
N ASN A 111 -14.54 -8.57 3.74
CA ASN A 111 -14.72 -7.89 2.47
C ASN A 111 -16.21 -7.63 2.17
N ASP A 112 -16.49 -6.49 1.55
CA ASP A 112 -17.80 -6.11 1.07
C ASP A 112 -17.64 -5.77 -0.42
N TYR A 113 -18.13 -6.65 -1.29
CA TYR A 113 -17.98 -6.52 -2.73
C TYR A 113 -18.86 -5.42 -3.33
N GLU A 114 -19.96 -5.06 -2.65
CA GLU A 114 -20.88 -4.02 -3.08
C GLU A 114 -20.40 -2.65 -2.58
N ASN A 115 -19.87 -2.59 -1.35
CA ASN A 115 -19.27 -1.40 -0.77
C ASN A 115 -17.84 -1.65 -0.25
N PRO A 116 -16.83 -1.61 -1.13
CA PRO A 116 -15.43 -1.86 -0.75
C PRO A 116 -14.84 -0.87 0.24
N CYS A 117 -15.53 0.22 0.60
CA CYS A 117 -15.08 1.17 1.63
C CYS A 117 -15.91 1.09 2.92
N SER A 118 -16.77 0.07 3.06
CA SER A 118 -17.52 -0.18 4.29
C SER A 118 -16.59 -0.45 5.48
N ASP A 119 -16.85 0.22 6.60
CA ASP A 119 -16.13 0.05 7.89
C ASP A 119 -16.86 -0.91 8.86
N ILE A 120 -17.84 -1.68 8.35
CA ILE A 120 -18.61 -2.64 9.18
C ILE A 120 -17.71 -3.80 9.62
N ASN A 121 -17.05 -4.46 8.67
CA ASN A 121 -16.25 -5.66 8.92
C ASN A 121 -14.74 -5.42 8.78
N LYS A 122 -14.31 -4.17 8.68
CA LYS A 122 -12.91 -3.75 8.66
C LYS A 122 -12.78 -2.35 9.24
N ARG A 123 -11.57 -2.00 9.66
CA ARG A 123 -11.31 -0.66 10.18
C ARG A 123 -9.86 -0.26 9.98
N VAL A 124 -9.66 1.02 9.67
CA VAL A 124 -8.35 1.67 9.75
C VAL A 124 -8.37 2.63 10.92
N LEU A 125 -7.46 2.45 11.87
CA LEU A 125 -7.31 3.33 13.04
C LEU A 125 -6.00 4.09 12.95
N TYR A 126 -6.02 5.37 13.30
CA TYR A 126 -4.81 6.18 13.36
C TYR A 126 -4.66 6.80 14.75
N TYR A 127 -3.53 6.53 15.38
CA TYR A 127 -3.12 7.12 16.65
C TYR A 127 -1.99 8.13 16.40
N PRO A 128 -2.25 9.45 16.54
CA PRO A 128 -1.28 10.48 16.15
C PRO A 128 -0.05 10.57 17.06
N THR A 129 -0.15 10.02 18.27
CA THR A 129 0.90 10.01 19.29
C THR A 129 0.86 8.71 20.06
N ILE A 130 2.01 8.23 20.52
CA ILE A 130 2.11 7.07 21.40
C ILE A 130 1.84 7.53 22.83
N GLU A 131 0.70 7.12 23.36
CA GLU A 131 0.23 7.37 24.73
C GLU A 131 0.48 6.17 25.66
N ASP A 132 0.07 6.30 26.92
CA ASP A 132 0.03 5.19 27.88
C ASP A 132 -0.85 4.05 27.34
N HIS A 133 -0.28 2.84 27.31
CA HIS A 133 -0.82 1.70 26.58
C HIS A 133 -0.66 0.42 27.38
N PHE A 134 -1.39 -0.61 26.96
CA PHE A 134 -1.22 -1.95 27.49
C PHE A 134 0.11 -2.55 27.03
N SER A 135 0.85 -3.16 27.95
CA SER A 135 2.04 -3.95 27.64
C SER A 135 1.69 -5.45 27.51
N GLU A 136 2.61 -6.21 26.92
CA GLU A 136 2.66 -7.67 27.06
C GLU A 136 2.80 -8.10 28.53
#